data_AF-A0A3N2NTV3-F1
#
_entry.id   AF-A0A3N2NTV3-F1
#
_cell.length_a   1.000
_cell.length_b   1.000
_cell.length_c   1.000
_cell.angle_alpha   90.00
_cell.angle_beta   90.00
_cell.angle_gamma   90.00
#
_symmetry.space_group_name_H-M   'P 1'
#
loop_
_entity.id
_entity.type
_entity.pdbx_description
1 polymer ?
#
loop_
_entity_poly.entity_id
_entity_poly.type
_entity_poly.pdbx_seq_one_letter_code
_entity_poly.pdbx_strand_id
1 'polypeptide(L)'
;MATLEYAANLARNSSLCVIETKAEPLSGWAAVTGAVNLLTGKPASLDEAVATHLDRLVFYGNNGYGDNFAKQHARRILDDLAAAGVTDRDFIVSALAARGISLYGQKNIGKLIDRRS
;
A
#
# COMPACT_ATOMS: atom_id res chain seq x y z
N MET A 1 -4.71 8.12 3.84
CA MET A 1 -3.25 8.25 3.63
C MET A 1 -2.74 9.69 3.66
N ALA A 2 -3.40 10.69 3.06
CA ALA A 2 -2.94 12.08 3.08
C ALA A 2 -2.64 12.62 4.51
N THR A 3 -3.51 12.30 5.48
CA THR A 3 -3.32 12.67 6.89
C THR A 3 -2.06 12.06 7.52
N LEU A 4 -1.79 10.78 7.25
CA LEU A 4 -0.62 10.07 7.77
C LEU A 4 0.68 10.62 7.17
N GLU A 5 0.69 10.89 5.87
CA GLU A 5 1.84 11.49 5.18
C GLU A 5 2.14 12.89 5.74
N TYR A 6 1.10 13.69 5.98
CA TYR A 6 1.23 14.99 6.64
C TYR A 6 1.78 14.86 8.08
N ALA A 7 1.26 13.92 8.87
CA ALA A 7 1.74 13.66 10.23
C ALA A 7 3.21 13.20 10.25
N ALA A 8 3.61 12.33 9.33
CA ALA A 8 4.99 11.89 9.18
C ALA A 8 5.94 13.05 8.85
N ASN A 9 5.52 13.96 7.96
CA ASN A 9 6.28 15.16 7.65
C ASN A 9 6.40 16.11 8.85
N LEU A 10 5.34 16.26 9.65
CA LEU A 10 5.36 17.07 10.87
C LEU A 10 6.26 16.50 11.97
N ALA A 11 6.36 15.17 12.07
CA ALA A 11 7.17 14.50 13.08
C ALA A 11 8.69 14.76 12.90
N ARG A 12 9.15 15.21 11.72
CA ARG A 12 10.54 15.63 11.45
C ARG A 12 11.58 14.66 12.02
N ASN A 13 11.49 13.39 11.65
CA ASN A 13 12.36 12.29 12.11
C ASN A 13 12.19 11.88 13.59
N SER A 14 11.21 12.44 14.30
CA SER A 14 10.78 11.92 15.60
C SER A 14 9.90 10.69 15.41
N SER A 15 9.76 9.88 16.46
CA SER A 15 8.86 8.72 16.45
C SER A 15 7.39 9.15 16.26
N LEU A 16 6.70 8.53 15.32
CA LEU A 16 5.27 8.68 15.10
C LEU A 16 4.55 7.39 15.58
N CYS A 17 3.57 7.54 16.46
CA CYS A 17 2.66 6.47 16.82
C CYS A 17 1.31 6.73 16.17
N VAL A 18 0.71 5.68 15.58
CA VAL A 18 -0.56 5.78 14.87
C VAL A 18 -1.50 4.70 15.39
N ILE A 19 -2.76 5.07 15.60
CA ILE A 19 -3.82 4.13 15.96
C ILE A 19 -4.63 3.85 14.70
N GLU A 20 -4.62 2.59 14.27
CA GLU A 20 -5.43 2.14 13.13
C GLU A 20 -6.91 2.17 13.50
N THR A 21 -7.75 2.65 12.58
CA THR A 21 -9.20 2.59 12.70
C THR A 21 -9.77 1.96 11.43
N LYS A 22 -11.02 1.49 11.48
CA LYS A 22 -11.69 0.96 10.27
C LYS A 22 -11.74 1.96 9.11
N ALA A 23 -11.69 3.26 9.39
CA ALA A 23 -11.72 4.31 8.37
C ALA A 23 -10.33 4.57 7.75
N GLU A 24 -9.26 4.22 8.45
CA GLU A 24 -7.87 4.36 8.01
C GLU A 24 -7.12 3.05 8.27
N PRO A 25 -7.34 2.03 7.42
CA PRO A 25 -6.57 0.80 7.47
C PRO A 25 -5.12 1.06 7.03
N LEU A 26 -4.18 0.58 7.85
CA LEU A 26 -2.76 0.87 7.77
C LEU A 26 -1.89 -0.39 7.83
N SER A 27 -2.49 -1.58 7.89
CA SER A 27 -1.78 -2.86 7.94
C SER A 27 -0.71 -3.01 6.84
N GLY A 28 -1.00 -2.59 5.61
CA GLY A 28 -0.04 -2.60 4.50
C GLY A 28 1.07 -1.57 4.65
N TRP A 29 0.75 -0.36 5.13
CA TRP A 29 1.76 0.65 5.46
C TRP A 29 2.70 0.16 6.57
N ALA A 30 2.14 -0.45 7.61
CA ALA A 30 2.89 -1.00 8.73
C ALA A 30 3.86 -2.10 8.26
N ALA A 31 3.38 -3.03 7.41
CA ALA A 31 4.20 -4.10 6.85
C ALA A 31 5.37 -3.56 6.00
N VAL A 32 5.14 -2.52 5.20
CA VAL A 32 6.18 -1.91 4.35
C VAL A 32 7.21 -1.14 5.15
N THR A 33 6.78 -0.42 6.18
CA THR A 33 7.66 0.41 7.01
C THR A 33 8.34 -0.36 8.14
N GLY A 34 7.97 -1.63 8.36
CA GLY A 34 8.42 -2.40 9.51
C GLY A 34 7.93 -1.83 10.84
N ALA A 35 6.77 -1.16 10.83
CA ALA A 35 6.23 -0.51 12.03
C ALA A 35 6.08 -1.50 13.18
N VAL A 36 6.46 -1.07 14.39
CA VAL A 36 6.38 -1.90 15.59
C VAL A 36 4.98 -1.85 16.17
N ASN A 37 4.35 -3.01 16.32
CA ASN A 37 3.09 -3.13 17.05
C ASN A 37 3.36 -2.97 18.55
N LEU A 38 2.91 -1.86 19.14
CA LEU A 38 3.17 -1.54 20.55
C LEU A 38 2.48 -2.48 21.55
N LEU A 39 1.46 -3.23 21.13
CA LEU A 39 0.79 -4.21 21.99
C LEU A 39 1.59 -5.52 22.09
N THR A 40 2.39 -5.85 21.07
CA THR A 40 3.12 -7.13 20.99
C THR A 40 4.64 -6.96 21.00
N GLY A 41 5.13 -5.74 20.79
CA GLY A 41 6.55 -5.42 20.61
C GLY A 41 7.16 -5.95 19.31
N LYS A 42 6.37 -6.54 18.41
CA LYS A 42 6.86 -7.16 17.18
C LYS A 42 6.72 -6.21 15.99
N PRO A 43 7.71 -6.15 15.09
CA PRO A 43 7.57 -5.44 13.83
C PRO A 43 6.53 -6.15 12.95
N ALA A 44 5.76 -5.37 12.21
CA ALA A 44 5.00 -5.89 11.08
C ALA A 44 5.97 -6.40 10.01
N SER A 45 5.63 -7.52 9.38
CA SER A 45 6.47 -8.18 8.38
C SER A 45 5.78 -8.22 7.04
N LEU A 46 6.57 -8.11 5.98
CA LEU A 46 6.12 -8.23 4.60
C LEU A 46 6.86 -9.38 3.94
N ASP A 47 6.11 -10.32 3.36
CA ASP A 47 6.70 -11.41 2.57
C ASP A 47 7.45 -10.85 1.35
N GLU A 48 8.60 -11.43 1.02
CA GLU A 48 9.49 -10.92 -0.03
C GLU A 48 8.87 -11.03 -1.44
N ALA A 49 8.10 -12.08 -1.70
CA ALA A 49 7.39 -12.22 -2.98
C ALA A 49 6.30 -11.14 -3.08
N VAL A 50 5.56 -10.89 -1.99
CA VAL A 50 4.58 -9.80 -1.93
C VAL A 50 5.25 -8.44 -2.12
N ALA A 51 6.41 -8.21 -1.48
CA ALA A 51 7.18 -6.97 -1.64
C ALA A 51 7.57 -6.75 -3.12
N THR A 52 8.04 -7.78 -3.80
CA THR A 52 8.41 -7.75 -5.22
C THR A 52 7.22 -7.37 -6.10
N HIS A 53 6.04 -7.92 -5.85
CA HIS A 53 4.83 -7.56 -6.60
C HIS A 53 4.39 -6.12 -6.34
N LEU A 54 4.50 -5.64 -5.10
CA LEU A 54 4.21 -4.24 -4.76
C LEU A 54 5.19 -3.28 -5.45
N ASP A 55 6.48 -3.61 -5.53
CA ASP A 55 7.47 -2.80 -6.24
C ASP A 55 7.18 -2.72 -7.75
N ARG A 56 6.75 -3.84 -8.35
CA ARG A 56 6.27 -3.86 -9.74
C ARG A 56 5.04 -2.96 -9.91
N LEU A 57 4.09 -2.98 -8.97
CA LEU A 57 2.95 -2.05 -9.01
C LEU A 57 3.39 -0.60 -8.92
N VAL A 58 4.41 -0.27 -8.11
CA VAL A 58 4.94 1.08 -8.03
C VAL A 58 5.55 1.51 -9.37
N PHE A 59 6.34 0.65 -9.99
CA PHE A 59 6.96 0.91 -11.29
C PHE A 59 5.93 1.30 -12.36
N TYR A 60 4.83 0.54 -12.50
CA TYR A 60 3.75 0.87 -13.44
C TYR A 60 2.81 1.98 -12.94
N GLY A 61 2.94 2.38 -11.68
CA GLY A 61 2.11 3.37 -11.00
C GLY A 61 2.63 4.81 -11.05
N ASN A 62 3.77 5.06 -11.71
CA ASN A 62 4.39 6.39 -11.79
C ASN A 62 3.44 7.48 -12.34
N ASN A 63 2.54 7.12 -13.25
CA ASN A 63 1.50 7.99 -13.81
C ASN A 63 0.11 7.72 -13.21
N GLY A 64 0.07 7.14 -12.02
CA GLY A 64 -1.16 6.84 -11.26
C GLY A 64 -2.10 5.86 -11.95
N TYR A 65 -1.58 4.94 -12.77
CA TYR A 65 -2.38 3.96 -13.51
C TYR A 65 -3.43 4.59 -14.45
N GLY A 66 -3.11 5.74 -15.06
CA GLY A 66 -4.03 6.50 -15.90
C GLY A 66 -4.30 5.87 -17.27
N ASP A 67 -3.26 5.33 -17.91
CA ASP A 67 -3.33 4.78 -19.27
C ASP A 67 -3.67 3.27 -19.32
N ASN A 68 -3.99 2.77 -20.52
CA ASN A 68 -4.40 1.38 -20.71
C ASN A 68 -3.26 0.37 -20.48
N PHE A 69 -2.03 0.74 -20.80
CA PHE A 69 -0.85 -0.12 -20.65
C PHE A 69 -0.55 -0.36 -19.16
N ALA A 70 -0.44 0.71 -18.38
CA ALA A 70 -0.27 0.67 -16.93
C ALA A 70 -1.41 -0.12 -16.25
N LYS A 71 -2.66 0.08 -16.67
CA LYS A 71 -3.81 -0.68 -16.14
C LYS A 71 -3.75 -2.16 -16.48
N GLN A 72 -3.30 -2.54 -17.68
CA GLN A 72 -3.17 -3.94 -18.07
C GLN A 72 -2.10 -4.65 -17.23
N HIS A 73 -0.93 -4.03 -17.07
CA HIS A 73 0.14 -4.56 -16.23
C HIS A 73 -0.26 -4.61 -14.76
N ALA A 74 -0.91 -3.55 -14.24
CA ALA A 74 -1.41 -3.52 -12.87
C ALA A 74 -2.38 -4.68 -12.60
N ARG A 75 -3.32 -4.97 -13.52
CA ARG A 75 -4.24 -6.11 -13.36
C ARG A 75 -3.50 -7.44 -13.25
N ARG A 76 -2.54 -7.72 -14.14
CA ARG A 76 -1.73 -8.94 -14.06
C ARG A 76 -0.99 -9.04 -12.72
N ILE A 77 -0.40 -7.95 -12.25
CA ILE A 77 0.33 -7.99 -10.97
C ILE A 77 -0.63 -8.17 -9.79
N LEU A 78 -1.83 -7.59 -9.86
CA LEU A 78 -2.88 -7.84 -8.88
C LEU A 78 -3.40 -9.29 -8.93
N ASP A 79 -3.34 -9.97 -10.09
CA ASP A 79 -3.59 -11.42 -10.20
C ASP A 79 -2.47 -12.22 -9.52
N ASP A 80 -1.20 -11.84 -9.74
CA ASP A 80 -0.05 -12.46 -9.06
C ASP A 80 -0.16 -12.30 -7.53
N LEU A 81 -0.52 -11.10 -7.04
CA LEU A 81 -0.75 -10.84 -5.61
C LEU A 81 -1.89 -11.69 -5.04
N ALA A 82 -2.98 -11.83 -5.77
CA ALA A 82 -4.10 -12.67 -5.36
C ALA A 82 -3.69 -14.15 -5.28
N ALA A 83 -2.88 -14.64 -6.23
CA ALA A 83 -2.31 -15.99 -6.19
C ALA A 83 -1.35 -16.19 -5.00
N ALA A 84 -0.68 -15.13 -4.54
CA ALA A 84 0.13 -15.11 -3.32
C ALA A 84 -0.70 -14.93 -2.03
N GLY A 85 -2.03 -14.91 -2.11
CA GLY A 85 -2.94 -14.78 -0.96
C GLY A 85 -3.21 -13.34 -0.51
N VAL A 86 -2.76 -12.34 -1.26
CA VAL A 86 -2.98 -10.91 -0.94
C VAL A 86 -4.09 -10.34 -1.82
N THR A 87 -5.31 -10.34 -1.28
CA THR A 87 -6.50 -9.80 -1.96
C THR A 87 -7.10 -8.58 -1.26
N ASP A 88 -6.65 -8.29 -0.03
CA ASP A 88 -7.13 -7.16 0.75
C ASP A 88 -6.74 -5.83 0.08
N ARG A 89 -7.77 -5.13 -0.41
CA ARG A 89 -7.67 -3.83 -1.05
C ARG A 89 -6.96 -2.82 -0.16
N ASP A 90 -7.33 -2.77 1.12
CA ASP A 90 -6.87 -1.74 2.03
C ASP A 90 -5.41 -1.98 2.44
N PHE A 91 -5.02 -3.25 2.55
CA PHE A 91 -3.61 -3.64 2.63
C PHE A 91 -2.81 -3.15 1.40
N ILE A 92 -3.28 -3.47 0.19
CA ILE A 92 -2.56 -3.11 -1.05
C ILE A 92 -2.43 -1.58 -1.19
N VAL A 93 -3.52 -0.84 -0.98
CA VAL A 93 -3.53 0.62 -1.13
C VAL A 93 -2.62 1.29 -0.09
N SER A 94 -2.68 0.88 1.18
CA SER A 94 -1.82 1.43 2.24
C SER A 94 -0.33 1.07 2.03
N ALA A 95 -0.03 -0.12 1.52
CA ALA A 95 1.32 -0.54 1.18
C ALA A 95 1.92 0.27 0.00
N LEU A 96 1.11 0.59 -1.02
CA LEU A 96 1.54 1.43 -2.13
C LEU A 96 1.74 2.90 -1.73
N ALA A 97 0.89 3.39 -0.82
CA ALA A 97 1.06 4.72 -0.24
C ALA A 97 2.38 4.82 0.55
N ALA A 98 2.77 3.79 1.31
CA ALA A 98 4.07 3.74 1.98
C ALA A 98 5.27 3.80 1.01
N ARG A 99 5.08 3.37 -0.24
CA ARG A 99 6.08 3.47 -1.33
C ARG A 99 5.96 4.74 -2.17
N GLY A 100 5.17 5.72 -1.73
CA GLY A 100 5.09 7.03 -2.37
C GLY A 100 4.16 7.11 -3.59
N ILE A 101 3.26 6.15 -3.80
CA ILE A 101 2.24 6.29 -4.84
C ILE A 101 1.30 7.46 -4.50
N SER A 102 1.08 8.34 -5.47
CA SER A 102 0.22 9.52 -5.32
C SER A 102 -1.21 9.16 -4.93
N LEU A 103 -1.95 10.08 -4.28
CA LEU A 103 -3.36 9.88 -3.95
C LEU A 103 -4.23 9.56 -5.18
N TYR A 104 -3.88 10.14 -6.34
CA TYR A 104 -4.52 9.81 -7.61
C TYR A 104 -4.28 8.35 -8.01
N GLY A 105 -3.03 7.87 -7.90
CA GLY A 105 -2.68 6.47 -8.13
C GLY A 105 -3.35 5.52 -7.14
N GLN A 106 -3.36 5.85 -5.85
CA GLN A 106 -4.05 5.09 -4.79
C GLN A 106 -5.55 4.94 -5.11
N LYS A 107 -6.21 6.01 -5.55
CA LYS A 107 -7.62 5.98 -5.95
C LYS A 107 -7.84 5.10 -7.17
N ASN A 108 -6.96 5.16 -8.17
CA ASN A 108 -7.11 4.38 -9.41
C ASN A 108 -6.84 2.90 -9.19
N ILE A 109 -5.81 2.53 -8.44
CA ILE A 109 -5.53 1.12 -8.12
C ILE A 109 -6.63 0.53 -7.24
N GLY A 110 -7.16 1.29 -6.27
CA GLY A 110 -8.32 0.88 -5.49
C GLY A 110 -9.52 0.51 -6.38
N LYS A 111 -9.85 1.37 -7.35
CA LYS A 111 -10.90 1.07 -8.35
C LYS A 111 -10.61 -0.15 -9.22
N LEU A 112 -9.33 -0.45 -9.51
CA LEU A 112 -8.96 -1.64 -10.28
C LEU A 112 -9.18 -2.91 -9.46
N ILE A 113 -8.93 -2.86 -8.15
CA ILE A 113 -9.17 -3.96 -7.22
C ILE A 113 -10.68 -4.19 -7.05
N ASP A 114 -11.45 -3.12 -6.80
CA ASP A 114 -12.91 -3.17 -6.60
C ASP A 114 -13.69 -3.72 -7.82
N ARG A 115 -13.08 -3.69 -9.02
CA ARG A 115 -13.69 -4.23 -10.25
C ARG A 115 -13.35 -5.70 -10.50
N ARG A 116 -12.53 -6.32 -9.65
CA ARG A 116 -12.14 -7.74 -9.71
C ARG A 116 -12.94 -8.61 -8.75
N SER A 117 -13.50 -8.00 -7.70
CA SER A 117 -14.33 -8.62 -6.67
C SER A 117 -15.77 -8.84 -7.11
#